data_AF-A0A8H7SU85-F1
#
_entry.id   AF-A0A8H7SU85-F1
#
_cell.length_a   1.000
_cell.length_b   1.000
_cell.length_c   1.000
_cell.angle_alpha   90.00
_cell.angle_beta   90.00
_cell.angle_gamma   90.00
#
_symmetry.space_group_name_H-M   'P 1'
#
loop_
_entity.id
_entity.type
_entity.pdbx_description
1 polymer ?
#
loop_
_entity_poly.entity_id
_entity_poly.type
_entity_poly.pdbx_seq_one_letter_code
_entity_poly.pdbx_strand_id
1 'polypeptide(L)'
;MTTIPPFHFPVGKSSIKHDQHILNTITTVKQIYNYRPYLTESQFIPVSKACGLPRYLNMAFFQDLLPVLEDVVLNHPGLKFLGDNPLFQERYIETVICRIYYDGRCAHGRMTFSHFRNCHFTQMIKNLNPNVDLNNTRDCFSYKHFYVLYCKFWVLDEDHDLIISESDLLNYNDGLLSPKITTQIMLHGRISAFARDDHLQETVLTYLDYIWFLISETDKSTPVAIEYWFRCMDEDGDGVITTYDLSQHWNDQNKKLQDIIESYSDECIRFDDIICQMNDLIQPEVPGQFRLRDLKRNGTIAERFFDTFLNIEKFQIHDTYQGLIRSIHNQKRNEKSGLCQLIADHYRVPFSLGVWCDYAEQEYELLILSEQCGSDSDWSVQNTDESIENDFFIDPQESSDHESDSSAPSTPVMQESNQNWKDEKVNEKSNWIWHSVSP
;
A
#
# COMPACT_ATOMS: atom_id res chain seq x y z
N MET A 1 -11.38 17.30 -48.12
CA MET A 1 -10.40 16.58 -47.29
C MET A 1 -10.40 17.23 -45.93
N THR A 2 -10.97 16.58 -44.92
CA THR A 2 -10.92 17.05 -43.54
C THR A 2 -9.49 16.91 -43.03
N THR A 3 -8.83 18.03 -42.80
CA THR A 3 -7.48 18.11 -42.23
C THR A 3 -7.50 17.56 -40.81
N ILE A 4 -6.64 16.60 -40.50
CA ILE A 4 -6.50 16.04 -39.15
C ILE A 4 -6.02 17.17 -38.22
N PRO A 5 -6.76 17.51 -37.16
CA PRO A 5 -6.34 18.55 -36.21
C PRO A 5 -5.10 18.08 -35.42
N PRO A 6 -4.32 19.02 -34.84
CA PRO A 6 -3.19 18.67 -33.99
C PRO A 6 -3.65 17.78 -32.82
N PHE A 7 -2.95 16.66 -32.60
CA PHE A 7 -3.30 15.66 -31.58
C PHE A 7 -2.19 15.46 -30.53
N HIS A 8 -0.99 16.01 -30.75
CA HIS A 8 0.13 15.97 -29.82
C HIS A 8 0.33 17.34 -29.16
N PHE A 9 0.35 17.38 -27.83
CA PHE A 9 0.37 18.61 -27.04
C PHE A 9 1.41 18.53 -25.91
N PRO A 10 2.68 18.92 -26.15
CA PRO A 10 3.75 18.76 -25.17
C PRO A 10 3.55 19.58 -23.89
N VAL A 11 2.79 20.68 -23.96
CA VAL A 11 2.49 21.58 -22.82
C VAL A 11 1.01 21.49 -22.40
N GLY A 12 0.30 20.46 -22.88
CA GLY A 12 -1.15 20.33 -22.69
C GLY A 12 -1.98 21.11 -23.72
N LYS A 13 -3.30 20.86 -23.74
CA LYS A 13 -4.22 21.45 -24.72
C LYS A 13 -4.53 22.90 -24.35
N SER A 14 -4.15 23.85 -25.20
CA SER A 14 -4.54 25.26 -25.06
C SER A 14 -6.05 25.43 -25.26
N SER A 15 -6.70 26.20 -24.38
CA SER A 15 -8.11 26.57 -24.50
C SER A 15 -8.24 28.08 -24.37
N ILE A 16 -9.02 28.73 -25.24
CA ILE A 16 -9.23 30.19 -25.22
C ILE A 16 -9.79 30.66 -23.86
N LYS A 17 -10.58 29.82 -23.19
CA LYS A 17 -11.08 30.09 -21.83
C LYS A 17 -9.97 30.07 -20.77
N HIS A 18 -8.93 29.27 -20.99
CA HIS A 18 -7.76 29.17 -20.12
C HIS A 18 -6.92 30.44 -20.20
N ASP A 19 -6.71 30.99 -21.40
CA ASP A 19 -5.94 32.22 -21.60
C ASP A 19 -6.58 33.44 -20.92
N GLN A 20 -7.90 33.56 -20.99
CA GLN A 20 -8.66 34.61 -20.28
C GLN A 20 -8.60 34.43 -18.75
N HIS A 21 -8.69 33.19 -18.27
CA HIS A 21 -8.54 32.90 -16.85
C HIS A 21 -7.15 33.30 -16.34
N ILE A 22 -6.08 32.96 -17.08
CA ILE A 22 -4.70 33.33 -16.73
C ILE A 22 -4.56 34.84 -16.60
N LEU A 23 -5.11 35.61 -17.54
CA LEU A 23 -5.01 37.08 -17.51
C LEU A 23 -5.70 37.68 -16.27
N ASN A 24 -6.88 37.14 -15.91
CA ASN A 24 -7.61 37.54 -14.71
C ASN A 24 -6.84 37.17 -13.44
N THR A 25 -6.30 35.95 -13.37
CA THR A 25 -5.48 35.48 -12.25
C THR A 25 -4.26 36.37 -12.05
N ILE A 26 -3.51 36.70 -13.11
CA ILE A 26 -2.34 37.59 -13.03
C ILE A 26 -2.73 38.96 -12.47
N THR A 27 -3.89 39.49 -12.85
CA THR A 27 -4.38 40.78 -12.35
C THR A 27 -4.68 40.73 -10.85
N THR A 28 -5.35 39.67 -10.40
CA THR A 28 -5.63 39.44 -8.97
C THR A 28 -4.35 39.24 -8.17
N VAL A 29 -3.38 38.47 -8.68
CA VAL A 29 -2.09 38.25 -8.00
C VAL A 29 -1.30 39.55 -7.87
N LYS A 30 -1.28 40.40 -8.91
CA LYS A 30 -0.64 41.73 -8.83
C LYS A 30 -1.26 42.62 -7.75
N GLN A 31 -2.58 42.55 -7.59
CA GLN A 31 -3.28 43.27 -6.50
C GLN A 31 -2.89 42.74 -5.12
N ILE A 32 -2.73 41.42 -4.97
CA ILE A 32 -2.33 40.80 -3.69
C ILE A 32 -0.90 41.21 -3.31
N TYR A 33 0.02 41.24 -4.27
CA TYR A 33 1.40 41.68 -4.02
C TYR A 33 1.47 43.17 -3.64
N ASN A 34 0.58 44.02 -4.14
CA ASN A 34 0.45 45.44 -3.79
C ASN A 34 1.82 46.16 -3.68
N TYR A 35 2.65 46.06 -4.71
CA TYR A 35 4.02 46.63 -4.80
C TYR A 35 5.06 46.05 -3.81
N ARG A 36 4.74 45.02 -3.03
CA ARG A 36 5.71 44.31 -2.20
C ARG A 36 6.64 43.47 -3.10
N PRO A 37 7.94 43.42 -2.83
CA PRO A 37 8.87 42.58 -3.60
C PRO A 37 8.80 41.10 -3.21
N TYR A 38 8.27 40.77 -2.03
CA TYR A 38 8.10 39.40 -1.53
C TYR A 38 6.86 39.30 -0.63
N LEU A 39 6.34 38.08 -0.46
CA LEU A 39 5.30 37.73 0.51
C LEU A 39 5.86 36.66 1.45
N THR A 40 5.46 36.68 2.71
CA THR A 40 5.69 35.54 3.62
C THR A 40 4.75 34.39 3.26
N GLU A 41 5.06 33.18 3.70
CA GLU A 41 4.22 31.99 3.50
C GLU A 41 2.73 32.24 3.83
N SER A 42 2.46 32.76 5.03
CA SER A 42 1.10 33.06 5.48
C SER A 42 0.38 34.11 4.62
N GLN A 43 1.15 34.99 3.99
CA GLN A 43 0.65 36.03 3.09
C GLN A 43 0.49 35.54 1.64
N PHE A 44 1.03 34.37 1.30
CA PHE A 44 0.94 33.78 -0.05
C PHE A 44 -0.34 32.96 -0.26
N ILE A 45 -1.03 32.56 0.80
CA ILE A 45 -2.30 31.80 0.73
C ILE A 45 -3.38 32.47 -0.17
N PRO A 46 -3.57 33.80 -0.16
CA PRO A 46 -4.49 34.46 -1.09
C PRO A 46 -4.07 34.32 -2.56
N VAL A 47 -2.77 34.23 -2.85
CA VAL A 47 -2.21 34.05 -4.19
C VAL A 47 -2.52 32.65 -4.69
N SER A 48 -2.23 31.61 -3.91
CA SER A 48 -2.55 30.22 -4.28
C SER A 48 -4.05 30.04 -4.49
N LYS A 49 -4.89 30.65 -3.65
CA LYS A 49 -6.35 30.68 -3.83
C LYS A 49 -6.77 31.39 -5.13
N ALA A 50 -6.16 32.53 -5.47
CA ALA A 50 -6.44 33.23 -6.72
C ALA A 50 -6.04 32.42 -7.96
N CYS A 51 -4.98 31.61 -7.85
CA CYS A 51 -4.55 30.66 -8.87
C CYS A 51 -5.42 29.39 -8.96
N GLY A 52 -6.44 29.25 -8.11
CA GLY A 52 -7.31 28.08 -8.07
C GLY A 52 -6.63 26.82 -7.53
N LEU A 53 -5.55 27.00 -6.77
CA LEU A 53 -4.77 25.89 -6.22
C LEU A 53 -5.30 25.49 -4.85
N PRO A 54 -5.26 24.19 -4.51
CA PRO A 54 -5.57 23.72 -3.18
C PRO A 54 -4.68 24.37 -2.12
N ARG A 55 -5.22 24.49 -0.89
CA ARG A 55 -4.53 25.11 0.25
C ARG A 55 -3.14 24.52 0.49
N TYR A 56 -3.02 23.19 0.46
CA TYR A 56 -1.78 22.48 0.77
C TYR A 56 -0.70 22.58 -0.32
N LEU A 57 -1.03 23.02 -1.54
CA LEU A 57 -0.04 23.26 -2.59
C LEU A 57 0.67 24.62 -2.46
N ASN A 58 0.39 25.38 -1.39
CA ASN A 58 1.05 26.67 -1.13
C ASN A 58 2.57 26.51 -1.00
N MET A 59 3.02 25.43 -0.34
CA MET A 59 4.44 25.10 -0.13
C MET A 59 5.12 24.42 -1.34
N ALA A 60 4.36 23.72 -2.20
CA ALA A 60 4.87 23.09 -3.43
C ALA A 60 5.52 24.08 -4.41
N PHE A 61 5.19 25.38 -4.31
CA PHE A 61 5.82 26.42 -5.13
C PHE A 61 7.31 26.61 -4.83
N PHE A 62 7.82 26.03 -3.74
CA PHE A 62 9.17 26.26 -3.26
C PHE A 62 10.11 25.03 -3.38
N GLN A 63 9.59 23.82 -3.60
CA GLN A 63 10.29 22.57 -4.01
C GLN A 63 9.26 21.41 -4.06
N ASP A 64 9.69 20.18 -4.39
CA ASP A 64 8.93 18.95 -4.78
C ASP A 64 7.69 18.55 -3.92
N LEU A 65 7.26 17.28 -3.93
CA LEU A 65 6.07 16.84 -3.18
C LEU A 65 6.21 17.00 -1.65
N LEU A 66 7.44 16.99 -1.14
CA LEU A 66 7.73 16.94 0.30
C LEU A 66 7.18 18.15 1.07
N PRO A 67 7.43 19.42 0.67
CA PRO A 67 6.84 20.58 1.35
C PRO A 67 5.30 20.59 1.41
N VAL A 68 4.62 19.98 0.44
CA VAL A 68 3.15 19.84 0.46
C VAL A 68 2.72 18.90 1.58
N LEU A 69 3.39 17.77 1.71
CA LEU A 69 3.03 16.74 2.67
C LEU A 69 3.40 17.17 4.10
N GLU A 70 4.50 17.89 4.27
CA GLU A 70 4.84 18.56 5.53
C GLU A 70 3.74 19.54 5.95
N ASP A 71 3.25 20.40 5.04
CA ASP A 71 2.15 21.31 5.33
C ASP A 71 0.85 20.55 5.69
N VAL A 72 0.56 19.42 5.02
CA VAL A 72 -0.57 18.56 5.38
C VAL A 72 -0.42 18.02 6.80
N VAL A 73 0.72 17.44 7.14
CA VAL A 73 0.96 16.84 8.47
C VAL A 73 0.88 17.88 9.57
N LEU A 74 1.49 19.06 9.37
CA LEU A 74 1.55 20.11 10.38
C LEU A 74 0.20 20.81 10.58
N ASN A 75 -0.60 20.97 9.52
CA ASN A 75 -1.79 21.84 9.55
C ASN A 75 -3.13 21.13 9.43
N HIS A 76 -3.18 19.84 9.04
CA HIS A 76 -4.44 19.11 8.95
C HIS A 76 -4.95 18.70 10.35
N PRO A 77 -6.21 19.05 10.74
CA PRO A 77 -6.73 18.75 12.07
C PRO A 77 -6.67 17.26 12.43
N GLY A 78 -6.95 16.38 11.46
CA GLY A 78 -6.89 14.93 11.61
C GLY A 78 -5.48 14.34 11.76
N LEU A 79 -4.40 15.13 11.74
CA LEU A 79 -3.02 14.67 11.99
C LEU A 79 -2.37 15.38 13.17
N LYS A 80 -3.09 16.25 13.89
CA LYS A 80 -2.53 17.02 15.01
C LYS A 80 -1.93 16.16 16.11
N PHE A 81 -2.46 14.95 16.31
CA PHE A 81 -1.94 13.99 17.29
C PHE A 81 -0.53 13.50 16.96
N LEU A 82 -0.10 13.59 15.70
CA LEU A 82 1.29 13.31 15.29
C LEU A 82 2.26 14.44 15.68
N GLY A 83 1.78 15.60 16.11
CA GLY A 83 2.55 16.83 16.28
C GLY A 83 3.83 16.69 17.11
N ASP A 84 3.79 15.87 18.15
CA ASP A 84 4.92 15.66 19.08
C ASP A 84 5.81 14.45 18.70
N ASN A 85 5.52 13.77 17.58
CA ASN A 85 6.20 12.54 17.15
C ASN A 85 6.85 12.69 15.76
N PRO A 86 8.04 13.33 15.65
CA PRO A 86 8.67 13.63 14.36
C PRO A 86 8.98 12.37 13.52
N LEU A 87 9.33 11.25 14.17
CA LEU A 87 9.58 9.98 13.47
C LEU A 87 8.31 9.45 12.76
N PHE A 88 7.14 9.57 13.40
CA PHE A 88 5.88 9.14 12.80
C PHE A 88 5.39 10.11 11.73
N GLN A 89 5.68 11.41 11.87
CA GLN A 89 5.43 12.38 10.81
C GLN A 89 6.23 12.02 9.55
N GLU A 90 7.52 11.71 9.70
CA GLU A 90 8.39 11.31 8.60
C GLU A 90 7.89 10.01 7.93
N ARG A 91 7.61 8.96 8.72
CA ARG A 91 7.11 7.67 8.20
C ARG A 91 5.75 7.80 7.51
N TYR A 92 4.86 8.64 8.03
CA TYR A 92 3.59 8.92 7.36
C TYR A 92 3.81 9.61 6.01
N ILE A 93 4.66 10.64 5.95
CA ILE A 93 5.00 11.35 4.71
C ILE A 93 5.60 10.39 3.68
N GLU A 94 6.58 9.60 4.08
CA GLU A 94 7.21 8.58 3.22
C GLU A 94 6.19 7.58 2.68
N THR A 95 5.26 7.13 3.52
CA THR A 95 4.19 6.22 3.11
C THR A 95 3.28 6.86 2.08
N VAL A 96 2.89 8.12 2.29
CA VAL A 96 2.06 8.87 1.33
C VAL A 96 2.79 9.01 0.00
N ILE A 97 4.08 9.37 -0.01
CA ILE A 97 4.91 9.46 -1.22
C ILE A 97 4.96 8.10 -1.92
N CYS A 98 5.25 7.04 -1.17
CA CYS A 98 5.36 5.69 -1.68
C CYS A 98 4.06 5.26 -2.39
N ARG A 99 2.91 5.52 -1.77
CA ARG A 99 1.59 5.26 -2.36
C ARG A 99 1.31 6.10 -3.59
N ILE A 100 1.71 7.38 -3.64
CA ILE A 100 1.59 8.20 -4.85
C ILE A 100 2.39 7.59 -6.01
N TYR A 101 3.59 7.06 -5.74
CA TYR A 101 4.42 6.37 -6.73
C TYR A 101 3.82 5.02 -7.16
N TYR A 102 3.24 4.27 -6.22
CA TYR A 102 2.51 3.02 -6.50
C TYR A 102 1.30 3.28 -7.41
N ASP A 103 0.42 4.20 -7.03
CA ASP A 103 -0.77 4.58 -7.79
C ASP A 103 -0.41 5.20 -9.15
N GLY A 104 0.70 5.93 -9.20
CA GLY A 104 1.28 6.50 -10.43
C GLY A 104 1.95 5.47 -11.34
N ARG A 105 2.07 4.21 -10.90
CA ARG A 105 2.77 3.10 -11.58
C ARG A 105 4.22 3.44 -11.93
N CYS A 106 4.91 4.06 -10.97
CA CYS A 106 6.21 4.69 -11.19
C CYS A 106 7.34 4.00 -10.41
N ALA A 107 7.53 2.69 -10.61
CA ALA A 107 8.57 1.93 -9.91
C ALA A 107 10.02 2.39 -10.20
N HIS A 108 10.22 3.18 -11.27
CA HIS A 108 11.52 3.68 -11.74
C HIS A 108 11.94 5.06 -11.20
N GLY A 109 11.15 5.68 -10.32
CA GLY A 109 11.52 6.95 -9.67
C GLY A 109 11.29 8.22 -10.47
N ARG A 110 11.32 8.13 -11.80
CA ARG A 110 11.12 9.29 -12.69
C ARG A 110 9.64 9.50 -13.01
N MET A 111 8.96 10.26 -12.16
CA MET A 111 7.54 10.56 -12.34
C MET A 111 7.33 11.50 -13.53
N THR A 112 6.74 10.97 -14.60
CA THR A 112 6.33 11.77 -15.76
C THR A 112 4.98 12.44 -15.49
N PHE A 113 4.61 13.45 -16.28
CA PHE A 113 3.27 14.04 -16.20
C PHE A 113 2.14 13.01 -16.38
N SER A 114 2.37 11.95 -17.17
CA SER A 114 1.40 10.87 -17.32
C SER A 114 1.25 10.05 -16.04
N HIS A 115 2.37 9.70 -15.38
CA HIS A 115 2.35 9.00 -14.09
C HIS A 115 1.65 9.85 -13.02
N PHE A 116 2.01 11.14 -12.93
CA PHE A 116 1.40 12.08 -11.99
C PHE A 116 -0.11 12.28 -12.24
N ARG A 117 -0.55 12.25 -13.49
CA ARG A 117 -1.99 12.31 -13.80
C ARG A 117 -2.73 11.05 -13.35
N ASN A 118 -2.08 9.90 -13.44
CA ASN A 118 -2.67 8.60 -13.10
C ASN A 118 -2.78 8.38 -11.59
N CYS A 119 -1.91 8.97 -10.76
CA CYS A 119 -2.03 8.87 -9.31
C CYS A 119 -3.15 9.73 -8.70
N HIS A 120 -3.79 10.60 -9.49
CA HIS A 120 -4.90 11.47 -9.05
C HIS A 120 -4.58 12.42 -7.87
N PHE A 121 -3.30 12.65 -7.56
CA PHE A 121 -2.85 13.44 -6.41
C PHE A 121 -3.48 14.85 -6.31
N THR A 122 -3.58 15.56 -7.43
CA THR A 122 -4.19 16.92 -7.45
C THR A 122 -5.66 16.92 -7.04
N GLN A 123 -6.41 15.86 -7.38
CA GLN A 123 -7.80 15.71 -6.99
C GLN A 123 -7.91 15.32 -5.51
N MET A 124 -7.02 14.47 -5.02
CA MET A 124 -6.94 14.07 -3.60
C MET A 124 -6.66 15.30 -2.73
N ILE A 125 -5.59 16.07 -3.03
CA ILE A 125 -5.24 17.31 -2.32
C ILE A 125 -6.37 18.36 -2.37
N LYS A 126 -7.11 18.44 -3.48
CA LYS A 126 -8.27 19.34 -3.58
C LYS A 126 -9.44 18.92 -2.68
N ASN A 127 -9.61 17.62 -2.49
CA ASN A 127 -10.66 17.04 -1.64
C ASN A 127 -10.25 16.98 -0.17
N LEU A 128 -8.96 17.16 0.12
CA LEU A 128 -8.40 17.24 1.46
C LEU A 128 -8.85 18.57 2.10
N ASN A 129 -9.98 18.54 2.82
CA ASN A 129 -10.52 19.69 3.50
C ASN A 129 -10.24 19.54 5.01
N PRO A 130 -10.19 20.62 5.81
CA PRO A 130 -9.93 20.50 7.26
C PRO A 130 -10.91 19.63 8.04
N ASN A 131 -12.10 19.37 7.48
CA ASN A 131 -13.15 18.54 8.10
C ASN A 131 -13.15 17.09 7.57
N VAL A 132 -12.24 16.73 6.65
CA VAL A 132 -12.12 15.36 6.18
C VAL A 132 -11.50 14.55 7.30
N ASP A 133 -12.16 13.45 7.65
CA ASP A 133 -11.56 12.46 8.52
C ASP A 133 -10.66 11.54 7.71
N LEU A 134 -9.35 11.61 7.98
CA LEU A 134 -8.34 10.82 7.26
C LEU A 134 -8.49 9.33 7.53
N ASN A 135 -9.06 8.92 8.66
CA ASN A 135 -9.30 7.52 8.97
C ASN A 135 -10.34 6.88 8.04
N ASN A 136 -11.20 7.68 7.42
CA ASN A 136 -12.25 7.22 6.51
C ASN A 136 -11.92 7.44 5.03
N THR A 137 -10.75 8.02 4.74
CA THR A 137 -10.27 8.15 3.36
C THR A 137 -9.71 6.82 2.86
N ARG A 138 -9.84 6.57 1.55
CA ARG A 138 -9.31 5.36 0.89
C ARG A 138 -8.09 5.65 0.01
N ASP A 139 -7.72 6.92 -0.13
CA ASP A 139 -6.56 7.36 -0.92
C ASP A 139 -5.26 7.35 -0.10
N CYS A 140 -4.17 7.87 -0.67
CA CYS A 140 -2.84 7.88 -0.04
C CYS A 140 -2.80 8.56 1.33
N PHE A 141 -3.74 9.45 1.68
CA PHE A 141 -3.76 10.17 2.96
C PHE A 141 -4.38 9.37 4.12
N SER A 142 -4.92 8.18 3.86
CA SER A 142 -5.52 7.36 4.90
C SER A 142 -4.55 7.03 6.02
N TYR A 143 -4.86 7.49 7.23
CA TYR A 143 -4.04 7.20 8.40
C TYR A 143 -4.14 5.72 8.81
N LYS A 144 -5.33 5.10 8.68
CA LYS A 144 -5.50 3.65 8.89
C LYS A 144 -4.58 2.82 8.00
N HIS A 145 -4.51 3.17 6.71
CA HIS A 145 -3.63 2.47 5.77
C HIS A 145 -2.16 2.62 6.17
N PHE A 146 -1.73 3.83 6.57
CA PHE A 146 -0.38 4.05 7.08
C PHE A 146 -0.10 3.19 8.32
N TYR A 147 -1.01 3.20 9.28
CA TYR A 147 -0.85 2.46 10.54
C TYR A 147 -0.67 0.96 10.28
N VAL A 148 -1.52 0.36 9.44
CA VAL A 148 -1.40 -1.06 9.07
C VAL A 148 -0.06 -1.35 8.39
N LEU A 149 0.35 -0.54 7.41
CA LEU A 149 1.64 -0.71 6.72
C LEU A 149 2.81 -0.64 7.70
N TYR A 150 2.78 0.32 8.61
CA TYR A 150 3.84 0.54 9.60
C TYR A 150 3.87 -0.59 10.66
N CYS A 151 2.73 -0.95 11.25
CA CYS A 151 2.66 -1.99 12.27
C CYS A 151 3.04 -3.38 11.72
N LYS A 152 2.60 -3.72 10.50
CA LYS A 152 2.98 -4.99 9.85
C LYS A 152 4.48 -5.04 9.54
N PHE A 153 5.09 -3.91 9.18
CA PHE A 153 6.54 -3.80 9.03
C PHE A 153 7.25 -3.98 10.38
N TRP A 154 6.79 -3.26 11.40
CA TRP A 154 7.37 -3.27 12.75
C TRP A 154 7.40 -4.66 13.39
N VAL A 155 6.40 -5.49 13.12
CA VAL A 155 6.36 -6.88 13.61
C VAL A 155 7.45 -7.76 12.97
N LEU A 156 7.87 -7.45 11.74
CA LEU A 156 8.92 -8.21 11.04
C LEU A 156 10.33 -7.69 11.35
N ASP A 157 10.48 -6.37 11.49
CA ASP A 157 11.72 -5.69 11.84
C ASP A 157 11.93 -5.73 13.37
N GLU A 158 12.30 -6.90 13.90
CA GLU A 158 12.47 -7.12 15.35
C GLU A 158 13.63 -6.32 15.96
N ASP A 159 14.69 -6.06 15.20
CA ASP A 159 15.86 -5.30 15.66
C ASP A 159 15.74 -3.78 15.39
N HIS A 160 14.66 -3.36 14.74
CA HIS A 160 14.26 -1.98 14.51
C HIS A 160 15.31 -1.18 13.72
N ASP A 161 15.98 -1.84 12.78
CA ASP A 161 17.01 -1.24 11.93
C ASP A 161 16.43 -0.60 10.66
N LEU A 162 15.10 -0.69 10.47
CA LEU A 162 14.31 -0.18 9.35
C LEU A 162 14.60 -0.89 8.03
N ILE A 163 15.08 -2.11 8.12
CA ILE A 163 15.43 -2.98 7.03
C ILE A 163 14.76 -4.34 7.28
N ILE A 164 14.35 -5.01 6.20
CA ILE A 164 13.85 -6.38 6.24
C ILE A 164 14.91 -7.24 5.57
N SER A 165 15.48 -8.15 6.33
CA SER A 165 16.38 -9.20 5.85
C SER A 165 15.58 -10.37 5.26
N GLU A 166 16.27 -11.30 4.60
CA GLU A 166 15.63 -12.49 4.05
C GLU A 166 15.02 -13.36 5.15
N SER A 167 15.66 -13.41 6.32
CA SER A 167 15.14 -14.11 7.51
C SER A 167 13.85 -13.48 8.05
N ASP A 168 13.77 -12.15 8.06
CA ASP A 168 12.58 -11.45 8.56
C ASP A 168 11.40 -11.71 7.61
N LEU A 169 11.65 -11.63 6.29
CA LEU A 169 10.63 -11.89 5.28
C LEU A 169 10.18 -13.36 5.26
N LEU A 170 11.06 -14.32 5.61
CA LEU A 170 10.68 -15.72 5.80
C LEU A 170 9.65 -15.91 6.93
N ASN A 171 9.63 -15.02 7.93
CA ASN A 171 8.67 -15.06 9.03
C ASN A 171 7.34 -14.37 8.70
N TYR A 172 7.20 -13.79 7.50
CA TYR A 172 5.96 -13.14 7.07
C TYR A 172 4.76 -14.11 7.10
N ASN A 173 3.71 -13.72 7.85
CA ASN A 173 2.49 -14.48 8.06
C ASN A 173 2.76 -15.96 8.38
N ASP A 174 3.50 -16.21 9.47
CA ASP A 174 3.81 -17.56 9.97
C ASP A 174 4.48 -18.47 8.92
N GLY A 175 5.36 -17.89 8.09
CA GLY A 175 6.06 -18.63 7.04
C GLY A 175 5.21 -18.92 5.82
N LEU A 176 4.30 -18.00 5.46
CA LEU A 176 3.46 -18.10 4.26
C LEU A 176 4.28 -18.24 2.98
N LEU A 177 5.36 -17.46 2.84
CA LEU A 177 6.21 -17.46 1.65
C LEU A 177 7.16 -18.68 1.63
N SER A 178 7.48 -19.20 0.44
CA SER A 178 8.53 -20.22 0.32
C SER A 178 9.92 -19.56 0.27
N PRO A 179 10.99 -20.24 0.71
CA PRO A 179 12.33 -19.67 0.63
C PRO A 179 12.70 -19.20 -0.78
N LYS A 180 12.29 -19.94 -1.81
CA LYS A 180 12.54 -19.58 -3.19
C LYS A 180 11.91 -18.23 -3.56
N ILE A 181 10.61 -18.03 -3.30
CA ILE A 181 9.97 -16.75 -3.63
C ILE A 181 10.49 -15.61 -2.74
N THR A 182 10.87 -15.89 -1.48
CA THR A 182 11.51 -14.89 -0.62
C THR A 182 12.80 -14.39 -1.24
N THR A 183 13.72 -15.28 -1.66
CA THR A 183 14.95 -14.90 -2.34
C THR A 183 14.66 -14.05 -3.59
N GLN A 184 13.66 -14.44 -4.40
CA GLN A 184 13.26 -13.65 -5.56
C GLN A 184 12.74 -12.26 -5.20
N ILE A 185 12.01 -12.11 -4.10
CA ILE A 185 11.59 -10.80 -3.59
C ILE A 185 12.81 -9.97 -3.14
N MET A 186 13.82 -10.56 -2.50
CA MET A 186 15.02 -9.80 -2.10
C MET A 186 15.80 -9.25 -3.29
N LEU A 187 15.86 -10.02 -4.38
CA LEU A 187 16.56 -9.68 -5.62
C LEU A 187 15.76 -8.74 -6.53
N HIS A 188 14.46 -8.99 -6.67
CA HIS A 188 13.61 -8.37 -7.68
C HIS A 188 12.41 -7.62 -7.11
N GLY A 189 12.13 -7.68 -5.81
CA GLY A 189 11.03 -6.95 -5.17
C GLY A 189 11.29 -5.46 -5.01
N ARG A 190 12.54 -5.03 -5.07
CA ARG A 190 12.92 -3.63 -4.82
C ARG A 190 12.40 -2.65 -5.84
N ILE A 191 12.26 -1.43 -5.36
CA ILE A 191 11.72 -0.32 -6.12
C ILE A 191 12.84 0.67 -6.39
N SER A 192 13.30 0.70 -7.64
CA SER A 192 14.35 1.61 -8.09
C SER A 192 14.03 3.10 -7.87
N ALA A 193 12.75 3.46 -7.65
CA ALA A 193 12.36 4.80 -7.24
C ALA A 193 12.96 5.26 -5.92
N PHE A 194 13.27 4.30 -5.04
CA PHE A 194 13.73 4.51 -3.67
C PHE A 194 15.10 3.87 -3.41
N ALA A 195 15.72 3.31 -4.45
CA ALA A 195 17.04 2.70 -4.35
C ALA A 195 18.09 3.78 -4.03
N ARG A 196 18.99 3.46 -3.09
CA ARG A 196 20.15 4.29 -2.76
C ARG A 196 21.35 3.83 -3.60
N ASP A 197 22.29 4.73 -3.88
CA ASP A 197 23.49 4.45 -4.68
C ASP A 197 24.49 3.47 -4.02
N ASP A 198 24.17 2.91 -2.85
CA ASP A 198 25.06 1.99 -2.12
C ASP A 198 24.87 0.53 -2.55
N HIS A 199 25.92 -0.02 -3.16
CA HIS A 199 26.05 -1.43 -3.58
C HIS A 199 25.93 -2.47 -2.44
N LEU A 200 25.94 -2.04 -1.17
CA LEU A 200 25.76 -2.90 -0.01
C LEU A 200 24.31 -3.39 0.17
N GLN A 201 23.36 -2.80 -0.56
CA GLN A 201 21.95 -3.06 -0.30
C GLN A 201 21.43 -4.35 -0.93
N GLU A 202 22.05 -4.98 -1.93
CA GLU A 202 21.49 -6.04 -2.82
C GLU A 202 20.84 -7.27 -2.16
N THR A 203 20.87 -7.42 -0.83
CA THR A 203 20.18 -8.50 -0.09
C THR A 203 19.10 -8.08 0.91
N VAL A 204 18.77 -6.79 1.06
CA VAL A 204 17.76 -6.30 2.01
C VAL A 204 16.66 -5.41 1.40
N LEU A 205 15.49 -5.34 2.05
CA LEU A 205 14.38 -4.47 1.66
C LEU A 205 14.23 -3.31 2.64
N THR A 206 14.03 -2.10 2.15
CA THR A 206 13.69 -0.95 3.02
C THR A 206 12.20 -0.94 3.38
N TYR A 207 11.80 -0.10 4.33
CA TYR A 207 10.39 0.19 4.60
C TYR A 207 9.58 0.52 3.33
N LEU A 208 10.16 1.30 2.40
CA LEU A 208 9.48 1.68 1.17
C LEU A 208 9.32 0.51 0.20
N ASP A 209 10.31 -0.39 0.12
CA ASP A 209 10.20 -1.62 -0.66
C ASP A 209 9.15 -2.55 -0.05
N TYR A 210 9.10 -2.65 1.28
CA TYR A 210 8.11 -3.44 2.00
C TYR A 210 6.68 -2.97 1.73
N ILE A 211 6.43 -1.65 1.66
CA ILE A 211 5.10 -1.13 1.31
C ILE A 211 4.65 -1.67 -0.06
N TRP A 212 5.55 -1.67 -1.06
CA TRP A 212 5.22 -2.22 -2.39
C TRP A 212 4.98 -3.72 -2.34
N PHE A 213 5.78 -4.44 -1.57
CA PHE A 213 5.57 -5.86 -1.32
C PHE A 213 4.18 -6.12 -0.71
N LEU A 214 3.84 -5.47 0.41
CA LEU A 214 2.61 -5.76 1.16
C LEU A 214 1.36 -5.38 0.37
N ILE A 215 1.34 -4.22 -0.29
CA ILE A 215 0.21 -3.83 -1.16
C ILE A 215 0.08 -4.80 -2.34
N SER A 216 1.20 -5.26 -2.92
CA SER A 216 1.17 -6.19 -4.05
C SER A 216 0.84 -7.62 -3.65
N GLU A 217 1.21 -8.08 -2.45
CA GLU A 217 0.78 -9.37 -1.90
C GLU A 217 -0.73 -9.37 -1.74
N THR A 218 -1.24 -8.34 -1.07
CA THR A 218 -2.63 -8.29 -0.61
C THR A 218 -3.59 -8.30 -1.80
N ASP A 219 -3.36 -7.41 -2.78
CA ASP A 219 -4.16 -7.31 -4.00
C ASP A 219 -3.31 -7.59 -5.27
N LYS A 220 -3.18 -8.89 -5.60
CA LYS A 220 -2.46 -9.36 -6.79
C LYS A 220 -3.20 -9.09 -8.10
N SER A 221 -4.40 -8.52 -8.05
CA SER A 221 -5.23 -8.25 -9.24
C SER A 221 -4.84 -6.96 -9.94
N THR A 222 -4.15 -6.04 -9.24
CA THR A 222 -3.78 -4.74 -9.81
C THR A 222 -2.67 -4.87 -10.85
N PRO A 223 -2.62 -4.01 -11.88
CA PRO A 223 -1.54 -4.03 -12.87
C PRO A 223 -0.14 -3.89 -12.26
N VAL A 224 -0.01 -3.15 -11.15
CA VAL A 224 1.26 -2.96 -10.44
C VAL A 224 1.68 -4.24 -9.73
N ALA A 225 0.76 -4.89 -9.00
CA ALA A 225 1.03 -6.16 -8.35
C ALA A 225 1.33 -7.28 -9.36
N ILE A 226 0.64 -7.31 -10.50
CA ILE A 226 0.93 -8.27 -11.58
C ILE A 226 2.34 -8.06 -12.11
N GLU A 227 2.78 -6.81 -12.32
CA GLU A 227 4.16 -6.50 -12.72
C GLU A 227 5.17 -6.93 -11.65
N TYR A 228 4.86 -6.67 -10.38
CA TYR A 228 5.69 -7.03 -9.23
C TYR A 228 5.92 -8.55 -9.16
N TRP A 229 4.84 -9.34 -9.13
CA TRP A 229 4.92 -10.80 -9.03
C TRP A 229 5.47 -11.45 -10.29
N PHE A 230 5.17 -10.90 -11.46
CA PHE A 230 5.77 -11.37 -12.70
C PHE A 230 7.29 -11.24 -12.66
N ARG A 231 7.81 -10.08 -12.22
CA ARG A 231 9.24 -9.83 -12.09
C ARG A 231 9.92 -10.76 -11.08
N CYS A 232 9.23 -11.16 -10.02
CA CYS A 232 9.75 -12.11 -9.05
C CYS A 232 9.70 -13.57 -9.53
N MET A 233 8.77 -13.92 -10.44
CA MET A 233 8.64 -15.30 -10.94
C MET A 233 9.41 -15.56 -12.24
N ASP A 234 9.73 -14.53 -13.01
CA ASP A 234 10.54 -14.56 -14.22
C ASP A 234 12.04 -14.53 -13.85
N GLU A 235 12.55 -15.65 -13.31
CA GLU A 235 13.88 -15.73 -12.69
C GLU A 235 15.04 -15.44 -13.67
N ASP A 236 14.87 -15.76 -14.96
CA ASP A 236 15.86 -15.50 -16.01
C ASP A 236 15.63 -14.17 -16.75
N GLY A 237 14.49 -13.51 -16.51
CA GLY A 237 14.14 -12.20 -17.06
C GLY A 237 13.89 -12.23 -18.56
N ASP A 238 13.51 -13.38 -19.14
CA ASP A 238 13.26 -13.53 -20.56
C ASP A 238 11.86 -13.02 -21.00
N GLY A 239 11.03 -12.64 -20.02
CA GLY A 239 9.69 -12.13 -20.21
C GLY A 239 8.64 -13.23 -20.36
N VAL A 240 8.92 -14.45 -19.91
CA VAL A 240 8.04 -15.62 -19.96
C VAL A 240 8.15 -16.44 -18.66
N ILE A 241 7.02 -16.61 -17.96
CA ILE A 241 6.94 -17.62 -16.90
C ILE A 241 6.62 -18.96 -17.55
N THR A 242 7.56 -19.91 -17.47
CA THR A 242 7.44 -21.24 -18.08
C THR A 242 6.85 -22.26 -17.12
N THR A 243 6.42 -23.41 -17.64
CA THR A 243 6.03 -24.56 -16.79
C THR A 243 7.15 -25.04 -15.87
N TYR A 244 8.41 -24.83 -16.23
CA TYR A 244 9.53 -25.20 -15.37
C TYR A 244 9.56 -24.31 -14.13
N ASP A 245 9.46 -22.99 -14.31
CA ASP A 245 9.43 -22.02 -13.20
C ASP A 245 8.26 -22.32 -12.26
N LEU A 246 7.07 -22.53 -12.83
CA LEU A 246 5.87 -22.89 -12.09
C LEU A 246 5.99 -24.22 -11.35
N SER A 247 6.68 -25.21 -11.93
CA SER A 247 6.86 -26.51 -11.27
C SER A 247 7.69 -26.40 -9.99
N GLN A 248 8.67 -25.49 -9.97
CA GLN A 248 9.50 -25.27 -8.79
C GLN A 248 8.69 -24.63 -7.66
N HIS A 249 7.91 -23.59 -7.96
CA HIS A 249 7.04 -22.97 -6.96
C HIS A 249 5.93 -23.91 -6.49
N TRP A 250 5.35 -24.70 -7.39
CA TRP A 250 4.35 -25.71 -7.03
C TRP A 250 4.91 -26.79 -6.11
N ASN A 251 6.15 -27.22 -6.29
CA ASN A 251 6.76 -28.22 -5.41
C ASN A 251 6.86 -27.72 -3.96
N ASP A 252 7.14 -26.43 -3.74
CA ASP A 252 7.17 -25.85 -2.41
C ASP A 252 5.76 -25.73 -1.81
N GLN A 253 4.79 -25.26 -2.60
CA GLN A 253 3.39 -25.18 -2.18
C GLN A 253 2.79 -26.54 -1.86
N ASN A 254 3.07 -27.53 -2.69
CA ASN A 254 2.55 -28.89 -2.51
C ASN A 254 3.12 -29.53 -1.25
N LYS A 255 4.39 -29.27 -0.89
CA LYS A 255 4.93 -29.74 0.42
C LYS A 255 4.14 -29.16 1.58
N LYS A 256 3.95 -27.82 1.61
CA LYS A 256 3.12 -27.16 2.64
C LYS A 256 1.69 -27.71 2.67
N LEU A 257 1.11 -27.94 1.49
CA LEU A 257 -0.23 -28.51 1.36
C LEU A 257 -0.29 -29.94 1.90
N GLN A 258 0.70 -30.79 1.63
CA GLN A 258 0.78 -32.14 2.19
C GLN A 258 0.91 -32.09 3.72
N ASP A 259 1.77 -31.22 4.26
CA ASP A 259 1.92 -31.06 5.71
C ASP A 259 0.60 -30.66 6.40
N ILE A 260 -0.22 -29.84 5.74
CA ILE A 260 -1.57 -29.47 6.22
C ILE A 260 -2.57 -30.64 6.06
N ILE A 261 -2.55 -31.32 4.91
CA ILE A 261 -3.54 -32.34 4.50
C ILE A 261 -3.28 -33.74 5.09
N GLU A 262 -2.07 -34.06 5.57
CA GLU A 262 -1.76 -35.32 6.28
C GLU A 262 -2.73 -35.60 7.46
N SER A 263 -3.50 -34.59 7.89
CA SER A 263 -4.55 -34.69 8.90
C SER A 263 -5.99 -34.97 8.38
N TYR A 264 -6.29 -34.86 7.07
CA TYR A 264 -7.68 -34.87 6.56
C TYR A 264 -8.01 -35.71 5.29
N SER A 265 -7.10 -36.00 4.34
CA SER A 265 -7.44 -36.82 3.14
C SER A 265 -6.26 -37.21 2.23
N ASP A 266 -6.38 -38.30 1.46
CA ASP A 266 -5.38 -38.79 0.47
C ASP A 266 -5.43 -38.09 -0.92
N GLU A 267 -6.14 -36.97 -1.09
CA GLU A 267 -6.28 -36.33 -2.40
C GLU A 267 -5.04 -35.48 -2.76
N CYS A 268 -4.21 -35.99 -3.68
CA CYS A 268 -3.05 -35.28 -4.22
C CYS A 268 -3.40 -34.57 -5.53
N ILE A 269 -3.20 -33.25 -5.59
CA ILE A 269 -3.41 -32.45 -6.80
C ILE A 269 -2.18 -32.60 -7.71
N ARG A 270 -2.40 -33.08 -8.94
CA ARG A 270 -1.32 -33.23 -9.93
C ARG A 270 -0.98 -31.90 -10.58
N PHE A 271 0.31 -31.63 -10.74
CA PHE A 271 0.79 -30.43 -11.42
C PHE A 271 0.27 -30.31 -12.86
N ASP A 272 0.17 -31.41 -13.60
CA ASP A 272 -0.37 -31.43 -14.97
C ASP A 272 -1.80 -30.84 -15.02
N ASP A 273 -2.64 -31.15 -14.03
CA ASP A 273 -4.03 -30.69 -13.96
C ASP A 273 -4.08 -29.18 -13.67
N ILE A 274 -3.18 -28.67 -12.83
CA ILE A 274 -3.01 -27.24 -12.57
C ILE A 274 -2.59 -26.51 -13.85
N ILE A 275 -1.59 -27.03 -14.57
CA ILE A 275 -1.13 -26.39 -15.82
C ILE A 275 -2.23 -26.39 -16.88
N CYS A 276 -3.03 -27.46 -16.99
CA CYS A 276 -4.20 -27.47 -17.87
C CYS A 276 -5.19 -26.37 -17.46
N GLN A 277 -5.50 -26.26 -16.17
CA GLN A 277 -6.37 -25.21 -15.65
C GLN A 277 -5.83 -23.80 -15.94
N MET A 278 -4.54 -23.54 -15.71
CA MET A 278 -3.94 -22.22 -15.94
C MET A 278 -3.91 -21.84 -17.43
N ASN A 279 -3.66 -22.81 -18.32
CA ASN A 279 -3.76 -22.59 -19.77
C ASN A 279 -5.19 -22.23 -20.19
N ASP A 280 -6.21 -22.90 -19.66
CA ASP A 280 -7.61 -22.63 -19.97
C ASP A 280 -8.06 -21.25 -19.46
N LEU A 281 -7.58 -20.86 -18.27
CA LEU A 281 -7.93 -19.57 -17.63
C LEU A 281 -7.24 -18.38 -18.31
N ILE A 282 -5.94 -18.47 -18.57
CA ILE A 282 -5.13 -17.34 -19.08
C ILE A 282 -5.15 -17.27 -20.60
N GLN A 283 -5.26 -18.42 -21.27
CA GLN A 283 -5.21 -18.55 -22.73
C GLN A 283 -3.96 -17.87 -23.32
N PRO A 284 -2.74 -18.29 -22.89
CA PRO A 284 -1.51 -17.77 -23.48
C PRO A 284 -1.42 -18.12 -24.96
N GLU A 285 -0.61 -17.37 -25.70
CA GLU A 285 -0.38 -17.64 -27.13
C GLU A 285 0.27 -19.01 -27.35
N VAL A 286 1.19 -19.39 -26.47
CA VAL A 286 1.84 -20.70 -26.45
C VAL A 286 1.49 -21.38 -25.12
N PRO A 287 0.84 -22.57 -25.12
CA PRO A 287 0.51 -23.28 -23.89
C PRO A 287 1.74 -23.52 -23.01
N GLY A 288 1.61 -23.22 -21.72
CA GLY A 288 2.69 -23.35 -20.73
C GLY A 288 3.72 -22.21 -20.74
N GLN A 289 3.51 -21.16 -21.53
CA GLN A 289 4.35 -19.96 -21.56
C GLN A 289 3.49 -18.72 -21.29
N PHE A 290 3.58 -18.19 -20.08
CA PHE A 290 2.73 -17.09 -19.63
C PHE A 290 3.51 -15.78 -19.68
N ARG A 291 3.07 -14.82 -20.51
CA ARG A 291 3.68 -13.49 -20.58
C ARG A 291 2.93 -12.49 -19.72
N LEU A 292 3.61 -11.41 -19.33
CA LEU A 292 3.01 -10.31 -18.57
C LEU A 292 1.73 -9.75 -19.23
N ARG A 293 1.73 -9.62 -20.56
CA ARG A 293 0.57 -9.14 -21.31
C ARG A 293 -0.64 -10.07 -21.22
N ASP A 294 -0.43 -11.36 -20.99
CA ASP A 294 -1.48 -12.36 -20.92
C ASP A 294 -2.15 -12.29 -19.54
N LEU A 295 -1.35 -12.21 -18.48
CA LEU A 295 -1.83 -12.02 -17.10
C LEU A 295 -2.55 -10.68 -16.91
N LYS A 296 -2.05 -9.59 -17.51
CA LYS A 296 -2.72 -8.27 -17.44
C LYS A 296 -4.08 -8.18 -18.14
N ARG A 297 -4.48 -9.17 -18.95
CA ARG A 297 -5.80 -9.15 -19.62
C ARG A 297 -6.94 -9.20 -18.62
N ASN A 298 -6.75 -9.96 -17.54
CA ASN A 298 -7.73 -10.08 -16.48
C ASN A 298 -7.03 -10.23 -15.13
N GLY A 299 -7.04 -9.15 -14.34
CA GLY A 299 -6.34 -9.11 -13.06
C GLY A 299 -6.82 -10.15 -12.06
N THR A 300 -8.11 -10.49 -12.06
CA THR A 300 -8.65 -11.46 -11.11
C THR A 300 -8.24 -12.89 -11.43
N ILE A 301 -8.01 -13.19 -12.71
CA ILE A 301 -7.41 -14.46 -13.15
C ILE A 301 -5.91 -14.48 -12.82
N ALA A 302 -5.23 -13.35 -12.98
CA ALA A 302 -3.81 -13.24 -12.61
C ALA A 302 -3.59 -13.42 -11.12
N GLU A 303 -4.44 -12.84 -10.27
CA GLU A 303 -4.43 -13.05 -8.82
C GLU A 303 -4.54 -14.53 -8.47
N ARG A 304 -5.55 -15.22 -9.03
CA ARG A 304 -5.70 -16.66 -8.86
C ARG A 304 -4.47 -17.45 -9.32
N PHE A 305 -3.90 -17.07 -10.46
CA PHE A 305 -2.68 -17.69 -10.98
C PHE A 305 -1.54 -17.56 -9.98
N PHE A 306 -1.28 -16.35 -9.47
CA PHE A 306 -0.22 -16.12 -8.49
C PHE A 306 -0.49 -16.84 -7.16
N ASP A 307 -1.70 -16.76 -6.62
CA ASP A 307 -2.04 -17.43 -5.35
C ASP A 307 -1.85 -18.95 -5.45
N THR A 308 -2.17 -19.56 -6.60
CA THR A 308 -1.94 -21.01 -6.82
C THR A 308 -0.48 -21.41 -6.58
N PHE A 309 0.47 -20.56 -6.96
CA PHE A 309 1.90 -20.87 -6.86
C PHE A 309 2.60 -20.23 -5.64
N LEU A 310 2.01 -19.20 -5.03
CA LEU A 310 2.70 -18.37 -4.03
C LEU A 310 1.99 -18.27 -2.68
N ASN A 311 0.66 -18.47 -2.60
CA ASN A 311 -0.10 -18.28 -1.37
C ASN A 311 -1.12 -19.42 -1.18
N ILE A 312 -0.77 -20.39 -0.31
CA ILE A 312 -1.58 -21.60 -0.15
C ILE A 312 -2.96 -21.34 0.47
N GLU A 313 -3.05 -20.38 1.40
CA GLU A 313 -4.29 -20.01 2.06
C GLU A 313 -5.28 -19.41 1.06
N LYS A 314 -4.82 -18.44 0.25
CA LYS A 314 -5.63 -17.84 -0.81
C LYS A 314 -5.97 -18.85 -1.91
N PHE A 315 -5.06 -19.78 -2.23
CA PHE A 315 -5.34 -20.88 -3.16
C PHE A 315 -6.51 -21.76 -2.70
N GLN A 316 -6.54 -22.17 -1.43
CA GLN A 316 -7.64 -22.98 -0.87
C GLN A 316 -8.99 -22.27 -0.99
N ILE A 317 -9.00 -20.96 -0.78
CA ILE A 317 -10.19 -20.11 -0.95
C ILE A 317 -10.65 -20.16 -2.42
N HIS A 318 -9.74 -19.92 -3.38
CA HIS A 318 -10.04 -19.96 -4.82
C HIS A 318 -10.56 -21.33 -5.30
N ASP A 319 -10.08 -22.43 -4.71
CA ASP A 319 -10.49 -23.78 -5.07
C ASP A 319 -11.84 -24.16 -4.46
N THR A 320 -12.06 -23.84 -3.19
CA THR A 320 -13.36 -24.03 -2.50
C THR A 320 -14.48 -23.29 -3.25
N TYR A 321 -14.24 -22.06 -3.70
CA TYR A 321 -15.20 -21.33 -4.53
C TYR A 321 -15.47 -22.01 -5.88
N GLN A 322 -14.48 -22.62 -6.53
CA GLN A 322 -14.73 -23.40 -7.74
C GLN A 322 -15.56 -24.66 -7.46
N GLY A 323 -15.29 -25.35 -6.35
CA GLY A 323 -16.11 -26.47 -5.89
C GLY A 323 -17.58 -26.06 -5.72
N LEU A 324 -17.82 -24.89 -5.11
CA LEU A 324 -19.15 -24.32 -4.95
C LEU A 324 -19.81 -23.95 -6.30
N ILE A 325 -19.09 -23.32 -7.22
CA ILE A 325 -19.64 -22.98 -8.55
C ILE A 325 -19.99 -24.25 -9.34
N ARG A 326 -19.12 -25.28 -9.30
CA ARG A 326 -19.37 -26.57 -9.94
C ARG A 326 -20.59 -27.26 -9.34
N SER A 327 -20.74 -27.23 -8.01
CA SER A 327 -21.91 -27.82 -7.33
C SER A 327 -23.21 -27.07 -7.66
N ILE A 328 -23.17 -25.73 -7.71
CA ILE A 328 -24.29 -24.89 -8.15
C ILE A 328 -24.66 -25.18 -9.62
N HIS A 329 -23.67 -25.33 -10.51
CA HIS A 329 -23.93 -25.62 -11.92
C HIS A 329 -24.54 -27.03 -12.12
N ASN A 330 -24.08 -28.00 -11.34
CA ASN A 330 -24.66 -29.35 -11.32
C ASN A 330 -26.08 -29.37 -10.72
N GLN A 331 -26.37 -28.54 -9.71
CA GLN A 331 -27.72 -28.39 -9.14
C GLN A 331 -28.69 -27.65 -10.08
N LYS A 332 -28.22 -26.63 -10.83
CA LYS A 332 -29.03 -25.95 -11.87
C LYS A 332 -29.45 -26.87 -13.01
N ARG A 333 -28.71 -27.96 -13.25
CA ARG A 333 -29.12 -29.03 -14.17
C ARG A 333 -30.27 -29.89 -13.62
N ASN A 334 -30.49 -29.90 -12.31
CA ASN A 334 -31.40 -30.83 -11.65
C ASN A 334 -32.70 -30.23 -11.07
N GLU A 335 -32.86 -28.92 -10.82
CA GLU A 335 -34.20 -28.35 -10.53
C GLU A 335 -34.24 -26.79 -10.50
N LYS A 336 -35.39 -26.22 -10.90
CA LYS A 336 -35.68 -24.76 -10.84
C LYS A 336 -35.94 -24.33 -9.39
N SER A 337 -34.97 -23.70 -8.72
CA SER A 337 -35.21 -23.02 -7.44
C SER A 337 -34.59 -21.63 -7.39
N GLY A 338 -35.45 -20.61 -7.15
CA GLY A 338 -35.07 -19.20 -7.04
C GLY A 338 -34.19 -18.84 -5.84
N LEU A 339 -33.96 -19.77 -4.91
CA LEU A 339 -33.01 -19.61 -3.81
C LEU A 339 -31.55 -19.57 -4.31
N CYS A 340 -31.27 -20.24 -5.42
CA CYS A 340 -29.95 -20.32 -6.04
C CYS A 340 -29.53 -19.00 -6.71
N GLN A 341 -30.52 -18.19 -7.14
CA GLN A 341 -30.28 -16.85 -7.67
C GLN A 341 -29.99 -15.87 -6.52
N LEU A 342 -30.70 -15.99 -5.40
CA LEU A 342 -30.48 -15.18 -4.20
C LEU A 342 -29.11 -15.43 -3.56
N ILE A 343 -28.59 -16.67 -3.53
CA ILE A 343 -27.23 -16.92 -3.03
C ILE A 343 -26.18 -16.35 -3.99
N ALA A 344 -26.37 -16.48 -5.31
CA ALA A 344 -25.47 -15.87 -6.29
C ALA A 344 -25.54 -14.32 -6.30
N ASP A 345 -26.69 -13.73 -5.94
CA ASP A 345 -26.89 -12.29 -5.87
C ASP A 345 -26.51 -11.69 -4.49
N HIS A 346 -26.68 -12.43 -3.37
CA HIS A 346 -26.21 -12.04 -2.03
C HIS A 346 -24.70 -12.26 -1.86
N TYR A 347 -24.15 -13.29 -2.49
CA TYR A 347 -22.71 -13.51 -2.66
C TYR A 347 -22.27 -13.05 -4.05
N ARG A 348 -22.63 -11.82 -4.44
CA ARG A 348 -21.73 -11.04 -5.31
C ARG A 348 -20.43 -10.78 -4.54
N VAL A 349 -19.65 -11.82 -4.31
CA VAL A 349 -18.32 -11.70 -3.71
C VAL A 349 -17.40 -11.25 -4.86
N PRO A 350 -16.64 -10.17 -4.68
CA PRO A 350 -15.77 -9.65 -5.71
C PRO A 350 -14.80 -10.75 -6.09
N PHE A 351 -14.47 -10.84 -7.36
CA PHE A 351 -13.42 -11.73 -7.85
C PHE A 351 -12.01 -11.34 -7.33
N SER A 352 -11.89 -10.43 -6.35
CA SER A 352 -10.64 -10.09 -5.66
C SER A 352 -10.74 -10.52 -4.20
N LEU A 353 -9.80 -11.32 -3.71
CA LEU A 353 -9.58 -11.42 -2.26
C LEU A 353 -9.07 -10.05 -1.79
N GLY A 354 -10.01 -9.18 -1.41
CA GLY A 354 -9.77 -7.86 -0.82
C GLY A 354 -9.03 -6.87 -1.72
N VAL A 355 -9.71 -5.82 -2.15
CA VAL A 355 -9.00 -4.60 -2.57
C VAL A 355 -8.17 -4.11 -1.38
N TRP A 356 -6.95 -3.61 -1.58
CA TRP A 356 -6.05 -3.13 -0.50
C TRP A 356 -6.77 -2.36 0.62
N CYS A 357 -7.70 -1.49 0.27
CA CYS A 357 -8.43 -0.66 1.23
C CYS A 357 -9.31 -1.49 2.19
N ASP A 358 -9.91 -2.59 1.73
CA ASP A 358 -10.75 -3.46 2.57
C ASP A 358 -9.87 -4.31 3.49
N TYR A 359 -8.72 -4.79 2.96
CA TYR A 359 -7.71 -5.46 3.77
C TYR A 359 -7.19 -4.55 4.89
N ALA A 360 -6.80 -3.32 4.56
CA ALA A 360 -6.29 -2.36 5.52
C ALA A 360 -7.34 -1.98 6.58
N GLU A 361 -8.62 -1.87 6.21
CA GLU A 361 -9.68 -1.61 7.18
C GLU A 361 -9.81 -2.76 8.19
N GLN A 362 -9.86 -4.01 7.70
CA GLN A 362 -9.97 -5.19 8.55
C GLN A 362 -8.75 -5.37 9.46
N GLU A 363 -7.54 -5.22 8.93
CA GLU A 363 -6.31 -5.35 9.72
C GLU A 363 -6.17 -4.24 10.75
N TYR A 364 -6.60 -3.03 10.43
CA TYR A 364 -6.60 -1.93 11.40
C TYR A 364 -7.50 -2.25 12.60
N GLU A 365 -8.69 -2.80 12.36
CA GLU A 365 -9.59 -3.26 13.43
C GLU A 365 -8.96 -4.36 14.28
N LEU A 366 -8.31 -5.35 13.64
CA LEU A 366 -7.62 -6.44 14.35
C LEU A 366 -6.47 -5.94 15.21
N LEU A 367 -5.67 -4.98 14.71
CA LEU A 367 -4.58 -4.37 15.47
C LEU A 367 -5.11 -3.67 16.72
N ILE A 368 -6.17 -2.87 16.60
CA ILE A 368 -6.80 -2.22 17.74
C ILE A 368 -7.34 -3.23 18.76
N LEU A 369 -8.03 -4.28 18.29
CA LEU A 369 -8.56 -5.31 19.17
C LEU A 369 -7.43 -6.06 19.92
N SER A 370 -6.31 -6.30 19.26
CA SER A 370 -5.15 -6.95 19.88
C SER A 370 -4.52 -6.07 20.98
N GLU A 371 -4.47 -4.75 20.78
CA GLU A 371 -4.00 -3.79 21.78
C GLU A 371 -4.95 -3.72 22.99
N GLN A 372 -6.27 -3.81 22.77
CA GLN A 372 -7.28 -3.77 23.83
C GLN A 372 -7.34 -5.06 24.65
N CYS A 373 -7.12 -6.23 24.03
CA CYS A 373 -7.07 -7.52 24.75
C CYS A 373 -5.73 -7.78 25.46
N GLY A 374 -4.66 -7.06 25.10
CA GLY A 374 -3.32 -7.19 25.68
C GLY A 374 -3.10 -6.47 27.02
N SER A 375 -4.16 -5.96 27.67
CA SER A 375 -4.08 -5.11 28.87
C SER A 375 -3.67 -5.82 30.18
N ASP A 376 -2.81 -6.85 30.10
CA ASP A 376 -2.07 -7.42 31.24
C ASP A 376 -0.55 -7.53 30.97
N SER A 377 -0.04 -7.07 29.81
CA SER A 377 1.39 -6.81 29.61
C SER A 377 1.64 -5.31 29.64
N ASP A 378 1.83 -4.83 30.87
CA ASP A 378 2.22 -3.48 31.24
C ASP A 378 3.38 -2.94 30.36
N TRP A 379 3.06 -1.96 29.50
CA TRP A 379 4.04 -1.12 28.79
C TRP A 379 4.73 -0.09 29.71
N SER A 380 4.80 -0.35 31.02
CA SER A 380 5.57 0.46 31.96
C SER A 380 6.23 -0.38 33.06
N VAL A 381 7.51 -0.72 32.90
CA VAL A 381 8.28 -1.30 34.02
C VAL A 381 8.88 -0.20 34.91
N GLN A 382 8.19 -0.02 36.04
CA GLN A 382 8.65 0.20 37.42
C GLN A 382 9.32 1.53 37.82
N ASN A 383 8.66 2.23 38.78
CA ASN A 383 9.23 2.39 40.12
C ASN A 383 8.17 2.64 41.22
N THR A 384 8.30 1.79 42.25
CA THR A 384 8.02 1.97 43.71
C THR A 384 6.60 2.15 44.26
N ASP A 385 6.19 1.06 44.93
CA ASP A 385 5.74 0.96 46.33
C ASP A 385 4.29 1.30 46.78
N GLU A 386 3.77 0.31 47.52
CA GLU A 386 2.78 0.33 48.61
C GLU A 386 1.25 0.27 48.33
N SER A 387 0.75 -0.97 48.48
CA SER A 387 -0.32 -1.38 49.41
C SER A 387 -1.82 -1.32 49.02
N ILE A 388 -2.37 -2.53 48.88
CA ILE A 388 -3.53 -3.10 49.62
C ILE A 388 -4.96 -2.60 49.30
N GLU A 389 -5.70 -3.53 48.69
CA GLU A 389 -7.08 -3.99 48.95
C GLU A 389 -8.35 -3.25 48.44
N ASN A 390 -9.15 -4.08 47.75
CA ASN A 390 -10.59 -4.36 47.91
C ASN A 390 -11.61 -3.86 46.87
N ASP A 391 -12.27 -4.90 46.32
CA ASP A 391 -13.71 -5.08 46.08
C ASP A 391 -14.41 -4.44 44.87
N PHE A 392 -14.73 -5.34 43.93
CA PHE A 392 -16.04 -5.58 43.31
C PHE A 392 -17.13 -4.54 43.63
N PHE A 393 -17.73 -3.93 42.59
CA PHE A 393 -19.18 -3.99 42.32
C PHE A 393 -19.49 -3.32 40.96
N ILE A 394 -20.18 -4.07 40.10
CA ILE A 394 -20.83 -3.57 38.87
C ILE A 394 -22.26 -3.18 39.24
N ASP A 395 -22.71 -1.99 38.82
CA ASP A 395 -24.13 -1.78 38.51
C ASP A 395 -24.29 -0.72 37.39
N PRO A 396 -25.23 -0.89 36.44
CA PRO A 396 -25.30 -0.11 35.21
C PRO A 396 -26.35 1.01 35.28
N GLN A 397 -26.02 2.21 34.80
CA GLN A 397 -27.04 3.17 34.36
C GLN A 397 -26.63 3.95 33.11
N GLU A 398 -27.54 3.92 32.14
CA GLU A 398 -27.56 4.72 30.92
C GLU A 398 -27.54 6.23 31.23
N SER A 399 -26.71 6.99 30.53
CA SER A 399 -27.15 8.27 29.97
C SER A 399 -26.29 8.68 28.79
N SER A 400 -26.99 9.08 27.75
CA SER A 400 -26.53 9.63 26.49
C SER A 400 -25.60 10.82 26.67
N ASP A 401 -24.48 10.84 25.96
CA ASP A 401 -23.94 12.07 25.36
C ASP A 401 -23.03 11.74 24.16
N HIS A 402 -23.08 12.63 23.18
CA HIS A 402 -22.39 12.54 21.89
C HIS A 402 -20.86 12.51 22.05
N GLU A 403 -20.24 11.34 21.85
CA GLU A 403 -18.79 11.23 21.67
C GLU A 403 -18.43 11.27 20.19
N SER A 404 -17.71 12.33 19.81
CA SER A 404 -16.84 12.33 18.65
C SER A 404 -15.75 11.28 18.88
N ASP A 405 -15.75 10.25 18.05
CA ASP A 405 -14.78 9.16 18.05
C ASP A 405 -13.36 9.71 17.76
N SER A 406 -12.64 10.04 18.83
CA SER A 406 -11.22 10.41 18.79
C SER A 406 -10.36 9.23 19.24
N SER A 407 -10.57 8.08 18.60
CA SER A 407 -9.82 6.85 18.86
C SER A 407 -8.63 6.76 17.91
N ALA A 408 -7.62 7.61 18.11
CA ALA A 408 -6.30 7.38 17.53
C ALA A 408 -5.50 6.51 18.52
N PRO A 409 -5.00 5.33 18.14
CA PRO A 409 -4.21 4.48 19.03
C PRO A 409 -2.87 5.12 19.40
N SER A 410 -2.35 4.73 20.56
CA SER A 410 -1.07 5.20 21.06
C SER A 410 0.07 4.77 20.13
N THR A 411 0.87 5.74 19.73
CA THR A 411 2.02 5.57 18.84
C THR A 411 3.11 4.72 19.51
N PRO A 412 3.65 3.66 18.87
CA PRO A 412 4.78 2.88 19.39
C PRO A 412 5.99 3.78 19.68
N VAL A 413 6.55 3.70 20.88
CA VAL A 413 7.70 4.52 21.30
C VAL A 413 9.00 3.80 20.94
N MET A 414 9.80 4.36 20.02
CA MET A 414 11.19 3.94 19.81
C MET A 414 12.04 4.39 21.02
N GLN A 415 12.69 3.45 21.70
CA GLN A 415 13.75 3.78 22.66
C GLN A 415 15.03 4.12 21.90
N GLU A 416 15.63 5.27 22.19
CA GLU A 416 16.98 5.61 21.73
C GLU A 416 17.95 4.53 22.22
N SER A 417 18.56 3.80 21.29
CA SER A 417 19.64 2.89 21.60
C SER A 417 20.85 3.69 22.08
N ASN A 418 21.20 3.52 23.35
CA ASN A 418 22.42 4.04 23.96
C ASN A 418 23.65 3.38 23.31
N GLN A 419 24.06 3.88 22.15
CA GLN A 419 25.40 3.65 21.63
C GLN A 419 26.26 4.88 21.95
N ASN A 420 27.28 4.66 22.78
CA ASN A 420 28.34 5.62 23.07
C ASN A 420 29.08 6.02 21.77
N TRP A 421 28.67 7.12 21.15
CA TRP A 421 29.50 7.82 20.19
C TRP A 421 30.49 8.68 20.97
N LYS A 422 31.74 8.22 21.04
CA LYS A 422 32.86 9.08 21.44
C LYS A 422 32.94 10.25 20.46
N ASP A 423 33.01 11.45 21.02
CA ASP A 423 33.20 12.73 20.36
C ASP A 423 34.10 12.69 19.11
N GLU A 424 33.48 12.68 17.93
CA GLU A 424 34.06 13.28 16.73
C GLU A 424 33.06 14.30 16.19
N LYS A 425 33.46 15.57 16.26
CA LYS A 425 32.73 16.70 15.66
C LYS A 425 32.57 16.49 14.16
N VAL A 426 31.44 15.93 13.74
CA VAL A 426 31.00 15.92 12.35
C VAL A 426 29.81 16.87 12.22
N ASN A 427 30.14 18.02 11.63
CA ASN A 427 29.29 19.08 11.06
C ASN A 427 27.79 18.74 10.91
N GLU A 428 26.92 19.49 11.59
CA GLU A 428 25.48 19.56 11.36
C GLU A 428 25.20 19.91 9.88
N LYS A 429 24.93 18.90 9.07
CA LYS A 429 24.24 19.03 7.79
C LYS A 429 23.11 18.01 7.76
N SER A 430 21.91 18.51 7.96
CA SER A 430 20.62 18.07 7.42
C SER A 430 20.64 16.66 6.78
N ASN A 431 20.28 15.67 7.58
CA ASN A 431 20.09 14.27 7.17
C ASN A 431 18.77 14.08 6.39
N TRP A 432 18.53 14.92 5.38
CA TRP A 432 17.34 14.84 4.54
C TRP A 432 17.62 13.84 3.40
N ILE A 433 16.81 12.78 3.36
CA ILE A 433 16.91 11.60 2.49
C ILE A 433 16.89 11.94 0.97
N TRP A 434 16.65 13.20 0.59
CA TRP A 434 16.31 13.61 -0.78
C TRP A 434 17.28 14.59 -1.45
N HIS A 435 18.46 14.85 -0.88
CA HIS A 435 19.44 15.73 -1.54
C HIS A 435 20.17 15.13 -2.76
N SER A 436 19.87 13.90 -3.18
CA SER A 436 20.49 13.25 -4.35
C SER A 436 19.67 13.31 -5.65
N VAL A 437 18.47 13.92 -5.66
CA VAL A 437 17.73 14.16 -6.91
C VAL A 437 17.75 15.65 -7.24
N SER A 438 18.85 16.10 -7.83
CA SER A 438 18.96 17.36 -8.56
C SER A 438 19.45 17.06 -9.98
N PRO A 439 19.05 17.86 -10.97
CA PRO A 439 18.76 17.43 -12.35
C PRO A 439 19.88 16.75 -13.14
#